data_AF-A0A3N5VFE7-F1
#
_entry.id   AF-A0A3N5VFE7-F1
#
_cell.length_a   1.000
_cell.length_b   1.000
_cell.length_c   1.000
_cell.angle_alpha   90.00
_cell.angle_beta   90.00
_cell.angle_gamma   90.00
#
_symmetry.space_group_name_H-M   'P 1'
#
loop_
_entity.id
_entity.type
_entity.pdbx_description
1 polymer ?
#
loop_
_entity_poly.entity_id
_entity_poly.type
_entity_poly.pdbx_seq_one_letter_code
_entity_poly.pdbx_strand_id
1 'polypeptide(L)'
;MSHPTFRIAIGADHGAFDLKNAVVAHLKAVGHDVHDFGTHSNGSVDYADYANLVARNVADGTYDFGILACTSGVGMSIAANRHRHVRAASVRSIDEAVITRQHNDSNILCLSGKYTDIPTAIAMADAFLITHFEGGRHEARICKASGSRLEQTDPAIYDAITAEEKRQRNNIELIASENFTSPAVMEAQGSVLTNKYAEGYPGRRWYGGCENVDVVEQLAIDR
;
A
#
# COMPACT_ATOMS: atom_id res chain seq x y z
N MET A 1 14.96 26.87 12.08
CA MET A 1 14.02 26.56 10.98
C MET A 1 13.08 25.49 11.52
N SER A 2 11.76 25.67 11.46
CA SER A 2 10.83 24.63 11.94
C SER A 2 10.98 23.40 11.06
N HIS A 3 11.34 22.26 11.65
CA HIS A 3 11.30 20.99 10.93
C HIS A 3 9.84 20.71 10.51
N PRO A 4 9.59 20.22 9.29
CA PRO A 4 8.24 19.87 8.86
C PRO A 4 7.67 18.78 9.78
N THR A 5 6.43 18.97 10.23
CA THR A 5 5.68 17.96 10.99
C THR A 5 4.94 17.07 10.01
N PHE A 6 5.17 15.75 10.08
CA PHE A 6 4.49 14.74 9.27
C PHE A 6 3.57 13.89 10.14
N ARG A 7 2.48 13.41 9.54
CA ARG A 7 1.65 12.34 10.06
C ARG A 7 2.25 11.02 9.61
N ILE A 8 2.70 10.20 10.55
CA ILE A 8 3.43 8.96 10.27
C ILE A 8 2.66 7.77 10.84
N ALA A 9 2.31 6.83 9.96
CA ALA A 9 1.80 5.53 10.35
C ALA A 9 2.96 4.55 10.53
N ILE A 10 3.03 3.86 11.67
CA ILE A 10 4.09 2.87 11.91
C ILE A 10 3.52 1.53 12.36
N GLY A 11 4.11 0.44 11.86
CA GLY A 11 3.70 -0.92 12.18
C GLY A 11 4.85 -1.92 12.15
N ALA A 12 4.76 -2.97 12.94
CA ALA A 12 5.75 -4.04 13.00
C ALA A 12 5.14 -5.39 13.35
N ASP A 13 5.80 -6.48 12.93
CA ASP A 13 5.59 -7.78 13.55
C ASP A 13 6.46 -7.92 14.82
N HIS A 14 6.30 -9.05 15.51
CA HIS A 14 7.04 -9.37 16.71
C HIS A 14 8.57 -9.42 16.51
N GLY A 15 9.05 -9.68 15.29
CA GLY A 15 10.47 -9.74 14.97
C GLY A 15 11.17 -8.38 14.93
N ALA A 16 10.43 -7.28 15.06
CA ALA A 16 11.00 -5.92 15.10
C ALA A 16 10.31 -5.01 16.13
N PHE A 17 9.64 -5.57 17.16
CA PHE A 17 8.89 -4.82 18.17
C PHE A 17 9.74 -3.73 18.87
N ASP A 18 10.90 -4.10 19.41
CA ASP A 18 11.77 -3.16 20.14
C ASP A 18 12.33 -2.07 19.22
N LEU A 19 12.72 -2.45 17.99
CA LEU A 19 13.19 -1.52 16.97
C LEU A 19 12.11 -0.50 16.62
N LYS A 20 10.88 -0.96 16.38
CA LYS A 20 9.73 -0.10 16.10
C LYS A 20 9.47 0.86 17.25
N ASN A 21 9.48 0.40 18.50
CA ASN A 21 9.21 1.24 19.66
C ASN A 21 10.27 2.35 19.82
N ALA A 22 11.53 2.05 19.56
CA ALA A 22 12.60 3.04 19.57
C ALA A 22 12.41 4.12 18.48
N VAL A 23 12.03 3.71 17.27
CA VAL A 23 11.72 4.65 16.16
C VAL A 23 10.49 5.50 16.48
N VAL A 24 9.42 4.92 17.04
CA VAL A 24 8.23 5.66 17.52
C VAL A 24 8.64 6.74 18.52
N ALA A 25 9.43 6.37 19.54
CA ALA A 25 9.83 7.27 20.61
C ALA A 25 10.65 8.45 20.05
N HIS A 26 11.60 8.17 19.16
CA HIS A 26 12.41 9.19 18.50
C HIS A 26 11.55 10.15 17.66
N LEU A 27 10.72 9.62 16.76
CA LEU A 27 9.92 10.44 15.84
C LEU A 27 8.92 11.35 16.58
N LYS A 28 8.35 10.86 17.69
CA LYS A 28 7.53 11.68 18.59
C LYS A 28 8.35 12.77 19.29
N ALA A 29 9.56 12.44 19.75
CA ALA A 29 10.44 13.39 20.43
C ALA A 29 10.90 14.54 19.52
N VAL A 30 11.10 14.28 18.22
CA VAL A 30 11.44 15.32 17.22
C VAL A 30 10.22 16.08 16.68
N GLY A 31 9.00 15.74 17.14
CA GLY A 31 7.79 16.54 16.91
C GLY A 31 6.90 16.10 15.75
N HIS A 32 7.02 14.86 15.25
CA HIS A 32 6.08 14.30 14.28
C HIS A 32 4.81 13.75 14.96
N ASP A 33 3.70 13.72 14.22
CA ASP A 33 2.46 13.06 14.66
C ASP A 33 2.52 11.58 14.28
N VAL A 34 2.81 10.72 15.25
CA VAL A 34 3.07 9.29 14.99
C VAL A 34 1.96 8.42 15.57
N HIS A 35 1.33 7.64 14.70
CA HIS A 35 0.38 6.59 15.08
C HIS A 35 1.00 5.21 14.93
N ASP A 36 1.09 4.49 16.05
CA ASP A 36 1.62 3.12 16.13
C ASP A 36 0.46 2.12 16.04
N PHE A 37 0.34 1.46 14.89
CA PHE A 37 -0.65 0.40 14.63
C PHE A 37 -0.28 -0.94 15.29
N GLY A 38 0.85 -1.00 16.00
CA GLY A 38 1.34 -2.20 16.66
C GLY A 38 2.33 -2.98 15.79
N THR A 39 2.72 -4.20 16.15
CA THR A 39 2.28 -4.95 17.33
C THR A 39 2.66 -4.25 18.64
N HIS A 40 1.92 -4.55 19.70
CA HIS A 40 2.13 -3.99 21.05
C HIS A 40 2.77 -5.00 22.02
N SER A 41 3.25 -6.13 21.50
CA SER A 41 3.96 -7.14 22.29
C SER A 41 4.90 -7.99 21.44
N ASN A 42 5.76 -8.78 22.10
CA ASN A 42 6.59 -9.81 21.46
C ASN A 42 5.84 -11.11 21.16
N GLY A 43 4.51 -11.14 21.32
CA GLY A 43 3.68 -12.28 20.95
C GLY A 43 3.67 -12.51 19.45
N SER A 44 3.63 -13.77 19.02
CA SER A 44 3.57 -14.14 17.61
C SER A 44 2.36 -13.50 16.93
N VAL A 45 2.60 -12.88 15.77
CA VAL A 45 1.61 -12.17 14.95
C VAL A 45 2.05 -12.20 13.48
N ASP A 46 1.12 -11.97 12.56
CA ASP A 46 1.38 -11.92 11.14
C ASP A 46 1.73 -10.51 10.65
N TYR A 47 2.85 -10.38 9.94
CA TYR A 47 3.34 -9.10 9.43
C TYR A 47 2.35 -8.42 8.46
N ALA A 48 1.57 -9.23 7.72
CA ALA A 48 0.67 -8.75 6.69
C ALA A 48 -0.44 -7.86 7.27
N ASP A 49 -0.90 -8.13 8.49
CA ASP A 49 -1.96 -7.35 9.14
C ASP A 49 -1.50 -5.89 9.34
N TYR A 50 -0.31 -5.71 9.90
CA TYR A 50 0.27 -4.39 10.14
C TYR A 50 0.69 -3.70 8.85
N ALA A 51 1.28 -4.45 7.90
CA ALA A 51 1.63 -3.92 6.58
C ALA A 51 0.40 -3.37 5.86
N ASN A 52 -0.70 -4.11 5.88
CA ASN A 52 -1.95 -3.70 5.23
C ASN A 52 -2.59 -2.49 5.92
N LEU A 53 -2.55 -2.41 7.25
CA LEU A 53 -3.08 -1.26 7.98
C LEU A 53 -2.32 0.03 7.65
N VAL A 54 -0.99 0.00 7.72
CA VAL A 54 -0.15 1.17 7.38
C VAL A 54 -0.31 1.53 5.90
N ALA A 55 -0.22 0.54 5.00
CA ALA A 55 -0.27 0.75 3.57
C ALA A 55 -1.59 1.40 3.12
N ARG A 56 -2.74 0.92 3.61
CA ARG A 56 -4.05 1.53 3.30
C ARG A 56 -4.13 2.99 3.77
N ASN A 57 -3.68 3.25 4.99
CA ASN A 57 -3.75 4.58 5.59
C ASN A 57 -2.81 5.60 4.92
N VAL A 58 -1.67 5.15 4.38
CA VAL A 58 -0.78 5.98 3.55
C VAL A 58 -1.38 6.17 2.16
N ALA A 59 -1.92 5.12 1.54
CA ALA A 59 -2.55 5.19 0.22
C ALA A 59 -3.73 6.18 0.18
N ASP A 60 -4.55 6.20 1.22
CA ASP A 60 -5.74 7.05 1.31
C ASP A 60 -5.42 8.52 1.71
N GLY A 61 -4.14 8.81 2.01
CA GLY A 61 -3.66 10.14 2.42
C GLY A 61 -3.97 10.53 3.88
N THR A 62 -4.41 9.57 4.69
CA THR A 62 -4.63 9.73 6.14
C THR A 62 -3.30 10.03 6.85
N TYR A 63 -2.21 9.41 6.39
CA TYR A 63 -0.85 9.67 6.85
C TYR A 63 0.04 10.00 5.66
N ASP A 64 1.04 10.86 5.89
CA ASP A 64 1.95 11.34 4.86
C ASP A 64 3.00 10.27 4.51
N PHE A 65 3.47 9.54 5.53
CA PHE A 65 4.46 8.47 5.38
C PHE A 65 4.13 7.24 6.23
N GLY A 66 4.62 6.09 5.78
CA GLY A 66 4.60 4.84 6.53
C GLY A 66 6.00 4.39 6.95
N ILE A 67 6.12 3.77 8.11
CA ILE A 67 7.30 2.99 8.50
C ILE A 67 6.83 1.59 8.89
N LEU A 68 7.45 0.56 8.33
CA LEU A 68 7.15 -0.82 8.63
C LEU A 68 8.40 -1.55 9.07
N ALA A 69 8.29 -2.49 10.00
CA ALA A 69 9.42 -3.31 10.40
C ALA A 69 9.04 -4.77 10.61
N CYS A 70 9.85 -5.68 10.10
CA CYS A 70 9.79 -7.09 10.50
C CYS A 70 11.20 -7.64 10.65
N THR A 71 11.34 -8.95 10.87
CA THR A 71 12.65 -9.60 10.99
C THR A 71 13.63 -9.17 9.90
N SER A 72 13.20 -9.16 8.62
CA SER A 72 14.06 -8.81 7.47
C SER A 72 13.67 -7.54 6.71
N GLY A 73 12.50 -6.96 7.00
CA GLY A 73 11.86 -5.88 6.23
C GLY A 73 11.17 -6.33 4.91
N VAL A 74 11.48 -7.53 4.41
CA VAL A 74 11.04 -8.01 3.09
C VAL A 74 9.55 -8.33 3.04
N GLY A 75 9.03 -9.04 4.04
CA GLY A 75 7.59 -9.38 4.09
C GLY A 75 6.71 -8.14 4.13
N MET A 76 7.15 -7.13 4.90
CA MET A 76 6.47 -5.84 5.00
C MET A 76 6.41 -5.13 3.65
N SER A 77 7.52 -5.06 2.91
CA SER A 77 7.54 -4.40 1.61
C SER A 77 6.69 -5.14 0.57
N ILE A 78 6.69 -6.47 0.57
CA ILE A 78 5.86 -7.28 -0.33
C ILE A 78 4.38 -7.03 -0.07
N ALA A 79 3.96 -7.10 1.20
CA ALA A 79 2.55 -6.90 1.57
C ALA A 79 2.09 -5.46 1.31
N ALA A 80 2.89 -4.46 1.69
CA ALA A 80 2.54 -3.05 1.51
C ALA A 80 2.40 -2.66 0.02
N ASN A 81 3.28 -3.16 -0.85
CA ASN A 81 3.23 -2.86 -2.29
C ASN A 81 2.06 -3.53 -3.03
N ARG A 82 1.18 -4.29 -2.35
CA ARG A 82 -0.09 -4.76 -2.92
C ARG A 82 -1.15 -3.67 -2.99
N HIS A 83 -0.97 -2.56 -2.27
CA HIS A 83 -1.90 -1.44 -2.24
C HIS A 83 -1.56 -0.44 -3.34
N ARG A 84 -2.59 0.04 -4.04
CA ARG A 84 -2.43 1.14 -5.01
C ARG A 84 -1.88 2.37 -4.29
N HIS A 85 -1.12 3.18 -5.04
CA HIS A 85 -0.46 4.39 -4.54
C HIS A 85 0.65 4.16 -3.49
N VAL A 86 0.94 2.92 -3.10
CA VAL A 86 2.04 2.59 -2.17
C VAL A 86 3.32 2.26 -2.93
N ARG A 87 4.43 2.81 -2.43
CA ARG A 87 5.80 2.54 -2.87
C ARG A 87 6.66 2.26 -1.64
N ALA A 88 6.56 1.03 -1.15
CA ALA A 88 7.28 0.57 0.02
C ALA A 88 8.67 0.03 -0.35
N ALA A 89 9.71 0.55 0.31
CA ALA A 89 11.09 0.18 0.05
C ALA A 89 11.72 -0.49 1.27
N SER A 90 12.18 -1.73 1.11
CA SER A 90 13.03 -2.40 2.09
C SER A 90 14.48 -2.00 1.84
N VAL A 91 15.07 -1.31 2.81
CA VAL A 91 16.44 -0.76 2.69
C VAL A 91 17.33 -1.27 3.83
N ARG A 92 18.64 -1.20 3.64
CA ARG A 92 19.67 -1.69 4.56
C ARG A 92 20.66 -0.64 5.03
N SER A 93 20.61 0.57 4.49
CA SER A 93 21.51 1.67 4.85
C SER A 93 20.82 3.03 4.79
N ILE A 94 21.45 4.03 5.38
CA ILE A 94 21.02 5.43 5.32
C ILE A 94 21.03 5.92 3.85
N ASP A 95 22.07 5.58 3.08
CA ASP A 95 22.18 5.94 1.67
C ASP A 95 21.02 5.36 0.85
N GLU A 96 20.63 4.11 1.11
CA GLU A 96 19.47 3.51 0.44
C GLU A 96 18.15 4.20 0.82
N ALA A 97 18.01 4.64 2.07
CA ALA A 97 16.84 5.40 2.53
C ALA A 97 16.73 6.76 1.82
N VAL A 98 17.87 7.43 1.58
CA VAL A 98 17.95 8.66 0.78
C VAL A 98 17.62 8.37 -0.68
N ILE A 99 18.30 7.40 -1.30
CA ILE A 99 18.16 7.06 -2.72
C ILE A 99 16.71 6.67 -3.05
N THR A 100 16.06 5.88 -2.19
CA THR A 100 14.69 5.45 -2.48
C THR A 100 13.70 6.60 -2.43
N ARG A 101 13.94 7.62 -1.58
CA ARG A 101 13.12 8.85 -1.58
C ARG A 101 13.40 9.73 -2.78
N GLN A 102 14.67 9.97 -3.10
CA GLN A 102 15.07 10.79 -4.26
C GLN A 102 14.58 10.23 -5.58
N HIS A 103 14.70 8.91 -5.77
CA HIS A 103 14.51 8.30 -7.08
C HIS A 103 13.17 7.57 -7.26
N ASN A 104 12.57 7.07 -6.18
CA ASN A 104 11.36 6.24 -6.27
C ASN A 104 10.15 6.90 -5.60
N ASP A 105 10.33 8.08 -5.01
CA ASP A 105 9.32 8.76 -4.22
C ASP A 105 8.62 7.79 -3.25
N SER A 106 9.42 6.94 -2.58
CA SER A 106 8.87 5.94 -1.67
C SER A 106 8.09 6.61 -0.56
N ASN A 107 6.87 6.16 -0.31
CA ASN A 107 6.04 6.69 0.78
C ASN A 107 6.00 5.77 2.00
N ILE A 108 6.58 4.56 1.90
CA ILE A 108 6.73 3.65 3.04
C ILE A 108 8.18 3.14 3.13
N LEU A 109 8.78 3.27 4.31
CA LEU A 109 10.10 2.74 4.64
C LEU A 109 9.96 1.38 5.34
N CYS A 110 10.60 0.33 4.83
CA CYS A 110 10.62 -0.99 5.47
C CYS A 110 11.99 -1.28 6.09
N LEU A 111 12.01 -1.50 7.40
CA LEU A 111 13.19 -1.73 8.23
C LEU A 111 13.30 -3.20 8.66
N SER A 112 14.53 -3.60 9.00
CA SER A 112 14.86 -4.97 9.36
C SER A 112 15.29 -5.09 10.83
N GLY A 113 14.46 -5.70 11.68
CA GLY A 113 14.79 -5.93 13.09
C GLY A 113 16.03 -6.80 13.33
N LYS A 114 16.37 -7.71 12.39
CA LYS A 114 17.54 -8.61 12.52
C LYS A 114 18.88 -8.01 12.06
N TYR A 115 18.84 -7.10 11.09
CA TYR A 115 20.03 -6.67 10.34
C TYR A 115 20.33 -5.18 10.50
N THR A 116 19.51 -4.46 11.27
CA THR A 116 19.65 -3.02 11.50
C THR A 116 19.55 -2.79 13.00
N ASP A 117 20.55 -2.14 13.58
CA ASP A 117 20.50 -1.72 14.97
C ASP A 117 19.60 -0.47 15.14
N ILE A 118 19.19 -0.20 16.38
CA ILE A 118 18.29 0.91 16.70
C ILE A 118 18.85 2.28 16.27
N PRO A 119 20.11 2.64 16.56
CA PRO A 119 20.66 3.93 16.13
C PRO A 119 20.63 4.10 14.61
N THR A 120 20.98 3.04 13.86
CA THR A 120 20.96 3.08 12.40
C THR A 120 19.53 3.17 11.86
N ALA A 121 18.58 2.45 12.45
CA ALA A 121 17.16 2.51 12.06
C ALA A 121 16.56 3.91 12.26
N ILE A 122 16.90 4.58 13.36
CA ILE A 122 16.52 5.98 13.63
C ILE A 122 17.11 6.90 12.56
N ALA A 123 18.41 6.78 12.28
CA ALA A 123 19.07 7.60 11.27
C ALA A 123 18.51 7.36 9.85
N MET A 124 18.13 6.13 9.52
CA MET A 124 17.45 5.80 8.26
C MET A 124 16.05 6.43 8.18
N ALA A 125 15.28 6.40 9.27
CA ALA A 125 13.96 7.03 9.33
C ALA A 125 14.06 8.56 9.15
N ASP A 126 15.00 9.20 9.84
CA ASP A 126 15.24 10.64 9.69
C ASP A 126 15.64 10.99 8.26
N ALA A 127 16.64 10.28 7.70
CA ALA A 127 17.12 10.48 6.34
C ALA A 127 16.00 10.30 5.31
N PHE A 128 15.14 9.29 5.49
CA PHE A 128 13.96 9.08 4.64
C PHE A 128 13.00 10.27 4.73
N LEU A 129 12.68 10.77 5.91
CA LEU A 129 11.67 11.83 6.08
C LEU A 129 12.15 13.20 5.57
N ILE A 130 13.43 13.54 5.75
CA ILE A 130 13.97 14.84 5.33
C ILE A 130 14.28 14.91 3.83
N THR A 131 14.45 13.76 3.17
CA THR A 131 14.85 13.70 1.78
C THR A 131 13.67 14.02 0.86
N HIS A 132 13.87 14.94 -0.07
CA HIS A 132 12.87 15.31 -1.08
C HIS A 132 13.00 14.43 -2.33
N PHE A 133 11.87 14.19 -3.00
CA PHE A 133 11.84 13.54 -4.30
C PHE A 133 12.42 14.46 -5.39
N GLU A 134 13.25 13.93 -6.28
CA GLU A 134 13.92 14.72 -7.32
C GLU A 134 13.05 15.00 -8.54
N GLY A 135 11.99 14.21 -8.78
CA GLY A 135 11.14 14.35 -9.96
C GLY A 135 11.87 14.06 -11.28
N GLY A 136 11.43 14.74 -12.35
CA GLY A 136 12.07 14.67 -13.66
C GLY A 136 12.09 13.26 -14.25
N ARG A 137 13.28 12.74 -14.59
CA ARG A 137 13.43 11.39 -15.19
C ARG A 137 12.91 10.26 -14.31
N HIS A 138 12.83 10.50 -13.00
CA HIS A 138 12.41 9.51 -12.01
C HIS A 138 10.89 9.30 -12.04
N GLU A 139 10.14 10.36 -12.29
CA GLU A 139 8.69 10.34 -12.37
C GLU A 139 8.18 9.41 -13.48
N ALA A 140 8.80 9.48 -14.66
CA ALA A 140 8.52 8.55 -15.76
C ALA A 140 8.82 7.08 -15.43
N ARG A 141 9.77 6.80 -14.52
CA ARG A 141 10.10 5.43 -14.07
C ARG A 141 9.10 4.93 -13.04
N ILE A 142 8.74 5.77 -12.08
CA ILE A 142 7.71 5.47 -11.08
C ILE A 142 6.39 5.16 -11.79
N CYS A 143 6.04 5.99 -12.78
CA CYS A 143 4.80 5.80 -13.51
C CYS A 143 4.73 4.45 -14.24
N LYS A 144 5.88 3.94 -14.71
CA LYS A 144 5.98 2.60 -15.33
C LYS A 144 6.01 1.46 -14.30
N ALA A 145 6.64 1.67 -13.16
CA ALA A 145 6.86 0.62 -12.15
C ALA A 145 5.62 0.39 -11.28
N SER A 146 4.94 1.47 -10.88
CA SER A 146 3.84 1.43 -9.92
C SER A 146 2.75 2.47 -10.17
N GLY A 147 2.89 3.33 -11.19
CA GLY A 147 1.85 4.28 -11.58
C GLY A 147 0.74 3.67 -12.44
N SER A 148 -0.36 4.40 -12.54
CA SER A 148 -1.51 3.95 -13.32
C SER A 148 -1.30 4.25 -14.81
N ARG A 149 -1.55 3.26 -15.67
CA ARG A 149 -1.59 3.52 -17.13
C ARG A 149 -2.69 4.53 -17.49
N LEU A 150 -3.76 4.54 -16.70
CA LEU A 150 -4.87 5.47 -16.88
C LEU A 150 -4.46 6.88 -16.49
N GLU A 151 -3.70 7.07 -15.40
CA GLU A 151 -3.14 8.37 -15.02
C GLU A 151 -2.29 8.99 -16.13
N GLN A 152 -1.50 8.17 -16.84
CA GLN A 152 -0.70 8.64 -17.98
C GLN A 152 -1.55 8.99 -19.20
N THR A 153 -2.60 8.21 -19.46
CA THR A 153 -3.39 8.31 -20.69
C THR A 153 -4.48 9.37 -20.58
N ASP A 154 -5.11 9.45 -19.41
CA ASP A 154 -6.21 10.36 -19.07
C ASP A 154 -6.17 10.69 -17.55
N PRO A 155 -5.37 11.69 -17.15
CA PRO A 155 -5.26 12.11 -15.76
C PRO A 155 -6.59 12.53 -15.15
N ALA A 156 -7.46 13.19 -15.92
CA ALA A 156 -8.74 13.69 -15.41
C ALA A 156 -9.69 12.55 -15.02
N ILE A 157 -9.75 11.49 -15.84
CA ILE A 157 -10.52 10.29 -15.50
C ILE A 157 -9.90 9.55 -14.33
N TYR A 158 -8.57 9.45 -14.27
CA TYR A 158 -7.90 8.85 -13.13
C TYR A 158 -8.20 9.58 -11.82
N ASP A 159 -8.10 10.92 -11.81
CA ASP A 159 -8.39 11.74 -10.65
C ASP A 159 -9.85 11.58 -10.19
N ALA A 160 -10.79 11.51 -11.13
CA ALA A 160 -12.20 11.26 -10.82
C ALA A 160 -12.41 9.87 -10.19
N ILE A 161 -11.73 8.84 -10.69
CA ILE A 161 -11.80 7.48 -10.14
C ILE A 161 -11.19 7.45 -8.73
N THR A 162 -10.03 8.08 -8.53
CA THR A 162 -9.40 8.16 -7.20
C THR A 162 -10.25 8.94 -6.20
N ALA A 163 -10.89 10.03 -6.63
CA ALA A 163 -11.84 10.78 -5.80
C ALA A 163 -13.05 9.92 -5.41
N GLU A 164 -13.58 9.13 -6.35
CA GLU A 164 -14.69 8.22 -6.08
C GLU A 164 -14.29 7.07 -5.14
N GLU A 165 -13.13 6.45 -5.33
CA GLU A 165 -12.60 5.44 -4.39
C GLU A 165 -12.53 6.01 -2.97
N LYS A 166 -12.02 7.24 -2.83
CA LYS A 166 -11.96 7.91 -1.53
C LYS A 166 -13.34 8.17 -0.94
N ARG A 167 -14.33 8.55 -1.75
CA ARG A 167 -15.72 8.73 -1.30
C ARG A 167 -16.29 7.41 -0.78
N GLN A 168 -16.16 6.33 -1.54
CA GLN A 168 -16.70 5.02 -1.15
C GLN A 168 -16.08 4.49 0.14
N ARG A 169 -14.77 4.68 0.33
CA ARG A 169 -14.06 4.26 1.55
C ARG A 169 -14.44 5.03 2.81
N ASN A 170 -14.76 6.31 2.66
CA ASN A 170 -15.02 7.21 3.80
C ASN A 170 -16.51 7.40 4.09
N ASN A 171 -17.39 6.72 3.35
CA ASN A 171 -18.83 6.82 3.50
C ASN A 171 -19.45 5.44 3.73
N ILE A 172 -20.54 5.41 4.48
CA ILE A 172 -21.39 4.23 4.62
C ILE A 172 -22.62 4.45 3.74
N GLU A 173 -22.91 3.48 2.87
CA GLU A 173 -24.17 3.47 2.11
C GLU A 173 -25.27 2.82 2.95
N LEU A 174 -26.37 3.54 3.15
CA LEU A 174 -27.49 3.11 3.99
C LEU A 174 -28.61 2.43 3.19
N ILE A 175 -28.53 2.48 1.86
CA ILE A 175 -29.43 1.76 0.96
C ILE A 175 -28.77 0.43 0.57
N ALA A 176 -29.32 -0.67 1.10
CA ALA A 176 -28.73 -2.00 0.92
C ALA A 176 -28.49 -2.40 -0.55
N SER A 177 -29.36 -1.96 -1.47
CA SER A 177 -29.23 -2.23 -2.91
C SER A 177 -28.14 -1.43 -3.62
N GLU A 178 -27.61 -0.37 -3.00
CA GLU A 178 -26.60 0.53 -3.56
C GLU A 178 -25.24 0.38 -2.87
N ASN A 179 -25.10 -0.61 -1.99
CA ASN A 179 -23.91 -0.78 -1.17
C ASN A 179 -22.65 -1.12 -1.99
N PHE A 180 -21.49 -0.73 -1.49
CA PHE A 180 -20.21 -0.95 -2.16
C PHE A 180 -19.82 -2.44 -2.14
N THR A 181 -19.34 -2.94 -3.28
CA THR A 181 -18.94 -4.35 -3.41
C THR A 181 -17.61 -4.61 -2.70
N SER A 182 -17.33 -5.88 -2.39
CA SER A 182 -16.09 -6.24 -1.72
C SER A 182 -14.87 -6.09 -2.64
N PRO A 183 -13.65 -5.90 -2.10
CA PRO A 183 -12.43 -5.84 -2.91
C PRO A 183 -12.22 -7.06 -3.82
N ALA A 184 -12.66 -8.25 -3.40
CA ALA A 184 -12.60 -9.47 -4.21
C ALA A 184 -13.51 -9.38 -5.45
N VAL A 185 -14.68 -8.75 -5.33
CA VAL A 185 -15.57 -8.50 -6.48
C VAL A 185 -14.94 -7.47 -7.42
N MET A 186 -14.38 -6.39 -6.89
CA MET A 186 -13.68 -5.38 -7.70
C MET A 186 -12.47 -5.98 -8.45
N GLU A 187 -11.70 -6.87 -7.81
CA GLU A 187 -10.61 -7.61 -8.45
C GLU A 187 -11.12 -8.46 -9.64
N ALA A 188 -12.25 -9.14 -9.46
CA ALA A 188 -12.88 -9.90 -10.53
C ALA A 188 -13.42 -9.00 -11.67
N GLN A 189 -13.99 -7.83 -11.35
CA GLN A 189 -14.47 -6.87 -12.35
C GLN A 189 -13.32 -6.22 -13.14
N GLY A 190 -12.14 -6.10 -12.55
CA GLY A 190 -10.91 -5.68 -13.23
C GLY A 190 -10.18 -6.81 -13.97
N SER A 191 -10.79 -7.99 -14.10
CA SER A 191 -10.16 -9.16 -14.72
C SER A 191 -10.37 -9.21 -16.23
N VAL A 192 -9.61 -10.09 -16.89
CA VAL A 192 -9.78 -10.38 -18.34
C VAL A 192 -11.16 -10.93 -18.69
N LEU A 193 -11.97 -11.35 -17.70
CA LEU A 193 -13.33 -11.83 -17.93
C LEU A 193 -14.25 -10.71 -18.41
N THR A 194 -13.99 -9.45 -18.08
CA THR A 194 -14.77 -8.31 -18.59
C THR A 194 -14.44 -7.95 -20.05
N ASN A 195 -13.32 -8.45 -20.57
CA ASN A 195 -13.02 -8.41 -22.01
C ASN A 195 -13.75 -9.54 -22.78
N LYS A 196 -14.60 -10.32 -22.09
CA LYS A 196 -15.44 -11.33 -22.72
C LYS A 196 -16.90 -10.96 -22.61
N TYR A 197 -17.56 -10.89 -23.75
CA TYR A 197 -19.00 -10.80 -23.82
C TYR A 197 -19.59 -12.22 -23.83
N ALA A 198 -20.09 -12.67 -22.68
CA ALA A 198 -20.54 -14.04 -22.43
C ALA A 198 -22.07 -14.15 -22.38
N GLU A 199 -22.77 -13.51 -23.32
CA GLU A 199 -24.23 -13.60 -23.40
C GLU A 199 -24.71 -15.03 -23.67
N GLY A 200 -25.73 -15.48 -22.95
CA GLY A 200 -26.29 -16.84 -23.00
C GLY A 200 -26.12 -17.61 -21.68
N TYR A 201 -26.35 -18.91 -21.69
CA TYR A 201 -26.10 -19.80 -20.54
C TYR A 201 -24.80 -20.60 -20.75
N PRO A 202 -24.19 -21.15 -19.68
CA PRO A 202 -23.07 -22.07 -19.82
C PRO A 202 -23.35 -23.19 -20.83
N GLY A 203 -22.42 -23.42 -21.77
CA GLY A 203 -22.56 -24.38 -22.87
C GLY A 203 -23.52 -23.96 -24.00
N ARG A 204 -24.22 -22.83 -23.86
CA ARG A 204 -25.17 -22.28 -24.84
C ARG A 204 -24.96 -20.77 -25.00
N ARG A 205 -23.75 -20.41 -25.45
CA ARG A 205 -23.33 -19.01 -25.64
C ARG A 205 -23.61 -18.52 -27.04
N TRP A 206 -23.92 -17.23 -27.16
CA TRP A 206 -24.03 -16.55 -28.45
C TRP A 206 -22.65 -16.23 -29.06
N TYR A 207 -21.61 -16.14 -28.22
CA TYR A 207 -20.25 -15.82 -28.62
C TYR A 207 -19.29 -16.95 -28.20
N GLY A 208 -18.39 -17.35 -29.10
CA GLY A 208 -17.41 -18.41 -28.83
C GLY A 208 -16.28 -17.97 -27.88
N GLY A 209 -15.54 -18.92 -27.28
CA GLY A 209 -14.42 -18.61 -26.39
C GLY A 209 -14.84 -18.22 -24.97
N CYS A 210 -15.95 -18.78 -24.48
CA CYS A 210 -16.52 -18.51 -23.15
C CYS A 210 -16.31 -19.68 -22.18
N GLU A 211 -15.52 -20.70 -22.54
CA GLU A 211 -15.42 -21.97 -21.80
C GLU A 211 -15.01 -21.75 -20.34
N ASN A 212 -14.13 -20.78 -20.07
CA ASN A 212 -13.73 -20.43 -18.71
C ASN A 212 -14.76 -19.56 -17.98
N VAL A 213 -15.53 -18.74 -18.71
CA VAL A 213 -16.65 -17.97 -18.13
C VAL A 213 -17.78 -18.92 -17.74
N ASP A 214 -18.03 -19.95 -18.55
CA ASP A 214 -18.99 -21.03 -18.27
C ASP A 214 -18.66 -21.74 -16.96
N VAL A 215 -17.38 -22.05 -16.71
CA VAL A 215 -16.95 -22.65 -15.44
C VAL A 215 -17.25 -21.72 -14.26
N VAL A 216 -16.92 -20.42 -14.38
CA VAL A 216 -17.17 -19.44 -13.32
C VAL A 216 -18.68 -19.29 -13.05
N GLU A 217 -19.50 -19.17 -14.09
CA GLU A 217 -20.95 -19.07 -13.95
C GLU A 217 -21.57 -20.36 -13.41
N GLN A 218 -21.12 -21.54 -13.84
CA GLN A 218 -21.62 -22.81 -13.32
C GLN A 218 -21.30 -22.96 -11.83
N LEU A 219 -20.07 -22.61 -11.40
CA LEU A 219 -19.71 -22.59 -9.99
C LEU A 219 -20.56 -21.62 -9.15
N ALA A 220 -21.01 -20.51 -9.75
CA ALA A 220 -21.93 -19.58 -9.11
C ALA A 220 -23.36 -20.13 -9.04
N ILE A 221 -23.80 -20.91 -10.04
CA ILE A 221 -25.10 -21.59 -10.05
C ILE A 221 -25.15 -22.72 -9.02
N ASP A 222 -24.05 -23.47 -8.86
CA ASP A 222 -23.97 -24.64 -8.00
C ASP A 222 -23.90 -24.32 -6.49
N ARG A 223 -23.63 -23.06 -6.13
CA ARG A 223 -23.43 -22.59 -4.74
C ARG A 223 -24.65 -21.84 -4.23
#